data_AF-A0A402CHT5-F1
#
_entry.id   AF-A0A402CHT5-F1
#
_cell.length_a   1.000
_cell.length_b   1.000
_cell.length_c   1.000
_cell.angle_alpha   90.00
_cell.angle_beta   90.00
_cell.angle_gamma   90.00
#
_symmetry.space_group_name_H-M   'P 1'
#
loop_
_entity.id
_entity.type
_entity.pdbx_description
1 polymer ?
#
loop_
_entity_poly.entity_id
_entity_poly.type
_entity_poly.pdbx_seq_one_letter_code
_entity_poly.pdbx_strand_id
1 'polypeptide(L)'
;MVALAVTFGFMTAVGIVCHVDMTVGPLLWLPACLLFFPLWTMLQIVSGRQGDAPRDALDEWEIQQRNSARSIGLTVTQLLTLLPAMYLIFVGALDADHSNVPYAAGLLVVTALMVGGCTPAMILGWTRPDPEPDDLAPDDLAS
;
A
#
# COMPACT_ATOMS: atom_id res chain seq x y z
N MET A 1 -10.25 4.06 -0.33
CA MET A 1 -9.01 4.79 -0.70
C MET A 1 -8.63 5.85 0.33
N VAL A 2 -9.51 6.81 0.65
CA VAL A 2 -9.23 7.87 1.64
C VAL A 2 -8.79 7.30 3.00
N ALA A 3 -9.49 6.29 3.53
CA ALA A 3 -9.11 5.65 4.80
C ALA A 3 -7.69 5.04 4.79
N LEU A 4 -7.25 4.46 3.67
CA LEU A 4 -5.89 3.92 3.53
C LEU A 4 -4.85 5.05 3.51
N ALA A 5 -5.12 6.12 2.76
CA ALA A 5 -4.23 7.28 2.74
C ALA A 5 -4.08 7.91 4.12
N VAL A 6 -5.16 8.03 4.89
CA VAL A 6 -5.14 8.50 6.28
C VAL A 6 -4.31 7.56 7.16
N THR A 7 -4.49 6.24 7.05
CA THR A 7 -3.70 5.25 7.80
C THR A 7 -2.21 5.33 7.47
N PHE A 8 -1.83 5.54 6.19
CA PHE A 8 -0.43 5.72 5.81
C PHE A 8 0.17 7.03 6.34
N GLY A 9 -0.61 8.11 6.33
CA GLY A 9 -0.22 9.36 6.97
C GLY A 9 0.03 9.17 8.47
N PHE A 10 -0.86 8.43 9.15
CA PHE A 10 -0.70 8.09 10.56
C PHE A 10 0.55 7.24 10.81
N MET A 11 0.79 6.19 10.02
CA MET A 11 1.98 5.34 10.13
C MET A 11 3.29 6.12 9.93
N THR A 12 3.30 7.05 8.97
CA THR A 12 4.44 7.95 8.73
C THR A 12 4.67 8.86 9.94
N ALA A 13 3.60 9.44 10.49
CA ALA A 13 3.68 10.27 11.68
C ALA A 13 4.19 9.47 12.90
N VAL A 14 3.76 8.22 13.07
CA VAL A 14 4.28 7.33 14.12
C VAL A 14 5.78 7.08 13.96
N GLY A 15 6.26 6.83 12.73
CA GLY A 15 7.69 6.69 12.46
C GLY A 15 8.49 7.94 12.86
N ILE A 16 7.96 9.13 12.60
CA ILE A 16 8.57 10.41 13.02
C ILE A 16 8.52 10.56 14.55
N VAL A 17 7.41 10.19 15.21
CA VAL A 17 7.31 10.24 16.67
C VAL A 17 8.30 9.29 17.33
N CYS A 18 8.51 8.09 16.78
CA CYS A 18 9.53 7.14 17.27
C CYS A 18 10.96 7.69 17.22
N HIS A 19 11.22 8.69 16.36
CA HIS A 19 12.50 9.39 16.34
C HIS A 19 12.69 10.33 17.54
N VAL A 20 11.62 10.80 18.18
CA VAL A 20 11.71 11.76 19.29
C VAL A 20 11.36 11.08 20.63
N ASP A 21 10.43 10.13 20.62
CA ASP A 21 9.94 9.43 21.82
C ASP A 21 9.76 7.94 21.54
N MET A 22 10.67 7.13 22.11
CA MET A 22 10.66 5.67 22.01
C MET A 22 9.67 4.99 22.96
N THR A 23 9.05 5.74 23.88
CA THR A 23 8.08 5.19 24.83
C THR A 23 6.70 5.20 24.21
N VAL A 24 6.28 6.35 23.65
CA VAL A 24 4.95 6.54 23.08
C VAL A 24 4.87 6.07 21.62
N GLY A 25 5.93 6.27 20.84
CA GLY A 25 5.94 5.95 19.41
C GLY A 25 5.58 4.49 19.09
N PRO A 26 6.28 3.48 19.65
CA PRO A 26 5.98 2.07 19.40
C PRO A 26 4.56 1.66 19.81
N LEU A 27 4.02 2.27 20.88
CA LEU A 27 2.65 2.01 21.33
C LEU A 27 1.61 2.48 20.30
N LEU A 28 1.88 3.58 19.59
CA LEU A 28 1.02 4.09 18.51
C LEU A 28 1.07 3.22 17.24
N TRP A 29 2.07 2.34 17.10
CA TRP A 29 2.12 1.38 16.00
C TRP A 29 1.03 0.30 16.11
N LEU A 30 0.67 -0.10 17.33
CA LEU A 30 -0.37 -1.11 17.57
C LEU A 30 -1.75 -0.70 16.99
N PRO A 31 -2.29 0.51 17.27
CA PRO A 31 -3.52 0.96 16.64
C PRO A 31 -3.36 1.16 15.13
N ALA A 32 -2.18 1.55 14.64
CA ALA A 32 -1.92 1.64 13.20
C ALA A 32 -2.09 0.28 12.50
N CYS A 33 -1.52 -0.79 13.08
CA CYS A 33 -1.71 -2.15 12.60
C CYS A 33 -3.18 -2.58 12.65
N LEU A 34 -3.87 -2.33 13.76
CA LEU A 34 -5.29 -2.67 13.92
C LEU A 34 -6.19 -1.98 12.89
N LEU A 35 -5.85 -0.77 12.44
CA LEU A 35 -6.55 -0.08 11.36
C LEU A 35 -6.14 -0.60 9.98
N PHE A 36 -4.84 -0.82 9.76
CA PHE A 36 -4.31 -1.21 8.46
C PHE A 36 -4.77 -2.60 8.03
N PHE A 37 -4.65 -3.61 8.89
CA PHE A 37 -4.99 -4.99 8.53
C PHE A 37 -6.43 -5.16 8.00
N PRO A 38 -7.50 -4.66 8.66
CA PRO A 38 -8.85 -4.80 8.14
C PRO A 38 -9.07 -3.98 6.87
N LEU A 39 -8.50 -2.77 6.77
CA LEU A 39 -8.59 -1.95 5.56
C LEU A 39 -7.91 -2.63 4.37
N TRP A 40 -6.77 -3.26 4.60
CA TRP A 40 -6.05 -4.05 3.62
C TRP A 40 -6.86 -5.27 3.18
N THR A 41 -7.40 -6.05 4.12
CA THR A 41 -8.25 -7.20 3.81
C THR A 41 -9.47 -6.77 3.00
N MET A 42 -10.12 -5.66 3.36
CA MET A 42 -11.26 -5.12 2.62
C MET A 42 -10.87 -4.69 1.21
N LEU A 43 -9.71 -4.04 1.04
CA LEU A 43 -9.18 -3.69 -0.29
C LEU A 43 -8.98 -4.94 -1.16
N GLN A 44 -8.45 -6.02 -0.60
CA GLN A 44 -8.23 -7.27 -1.33
C GLN A 44 -9.54 -7.96 -1.73
N ILE A 45 -10.56 -7.89 -0.88
CA ILE A 45 -11.91 -8.41 -1.17
C ILE A 45 -12.56 -7.59 -2.31
N VAL A 46 -12.57 -6.25 -2.19
CA VAL A 46 -13.19 -5.36 -3.18
C VAL A 46 -12.45 -5.39 -4.51
N SER A 47 -11.12 -5.50 -4.48
CA SER A 47 -10.31 -5.68 -5.68
C SER A 47 -10.48 -7.07 -6.31
N GLY A 48 -11.30 -7.96 -5.73
CA GLY A 48 -11.56 -9.31 -6.24
C GLY A 48 -10.31 -10.18 -6.34
N ARG A 49 -9.25 -9.84 -5.58
CA ARG A 49 -7.90 -10.40 -5.74
C ARG A 49 -7.48 -10.48 -7.21
N GLN A 50 -7.81 -9.48 -8.04
CA GLN A 50 -7.52 -9.49 -9.48
C GLN A 50 -6.01 -9.63 -9.79
N GLY A 51 -5.14 -9.32 -8.82
CA GLY A 51 -3.73 -9.70 -8.86
C GLY A 51 -3.49 -11.21 -9.05
N ASP A 52 -4.37 -12.05 -8.53
CA ASP A 52 -4.32 -13.52 -8.51
C ASP A 52 -5.24 -14.18 -9.56
N ALA A 53 -5.98 -13.41 -10.37
CA ALA A 53 -6.87 -13.98 -11.40
C ALA A 53 -6.05 -14.80 -12.44
N PRO A 54 -6.50 -16.02 -12.81
CA PRO A 54 -5.79 -16.88 -13.75
C PRO A 54 -5.55 -16.18 -15.08
N ARG A 55 -4.32 -16.27 -15.61
CA ARG A 55 -3.94 -15.61 -16.87
C ARG A 55 -4.77 -16.06 -18.07
N ASP A 56 -5.27 -17.30 -18.06
CA ASP A 56 -6.10 -17.87 -19.15
C ASP A 56 -7.52 -17.30 -19.20
N ALA A 57 -7.95 -16.55 -18.18
CA ALA A 57 -9.27 -15.90 -18.15
C ALA A 57 -9.22 -14.41 -18.52
N LEU A 58 -8.04 -13.86 -18.83
CA LEU A 58 -7.80 -12.44 -19.08
C LEU A 58 -7.35 -12.23 -20.52
N ASP A 59 -7.85 -11.19 -21.17
CA ASP A 59 -7.37 -10.79 -22.50
C ASP A 59 -5.96 -10.14 -22.41
N GLU A 60 -5.24 -10.09 -23.53
CA GLU A 60 -3.87 -9.55 -23.60
C GLU A 60 -3.82 -8.09 -23.08
N TRP A 61 -4.86 -7.31 -23.33
CA TRP A 61 -4.99 -5.94 -22.81
C TRP A 61 -5.05 -5.89 -21.27
N GLU A 62 -5.84 -6.77 -20.64
CA GLU A 62 -5.99 -6.80 -19.18
C GLU A 62 -4.70 -7.26 -18.49
N ILE A 63 -3.96 -8.17 -19.13
CA ILE A 63 -2.63 -8.59 -18.68
C ILE A 63 -1.66 -7.41 -18.68
N GLN A 64 -1.64 -6.61 -19.75
CA GLN A 64 -0.79 -5.42 -19.84
C GLN A 64 -1.17 -4.35 -18.80
N GLN A 65 -2.47 -4.11 -18.60
CA GLN A 65 -2.96 -3.19 -17.58
C GLN A 65 -2.51 -3.59 -16.17
N ARG A 66 -2.62 -4.89 -15.82
CA ARG A 66 -2.16 -5.41 -14.53
C ARG A 66 -0.64 -5.27 -14.36
N ASN A 67 0.13 -5.59 -15.39
CA ASN A 67 1.59 -5.47 -15.34
C ASN A 67 2.05 -4.02 -15.19
N SER A 68 1.36 -3.07 -15.85
CA SER A 68 1.58 -1.64 -15.68
C SER A 68 1.27 -1.18 -14.24
N ALA A 69 0.12 -1.60 -13.68
CA ALA A 69 -0.21 -1.26 -12.29
C ALA A 69 0.82 -1.82 -11.29
N ARG A 70 1.33 -3.04 -11.52
CA ARG A 70 2.41 -3.64 -10.70
C ARG A 70 3.72 -2.90 -10.82
N SER A 71 4.13 -2.51 -12.03
CA SER A 71 5.38 -1.77 -12.23
C SER A 71 5.32 -0.41 -11.54
N ILE A 72 4.19 0.30 -11.62
CA ILE A 72 3.97 1.55 -10.89
C ILE A 72 4.06 1.32 -9.37
N GLY A 73 3.44 0.26 -8.84
CA GLY A 73 3.55 -0.10 -7.42
C GLY A 73 5.01 -0.32 -6.98
N LEU A 74 5.81 -1.02 -7.78
CA LEU A 74 7.24 -1.22 -7.53
C LEU A 74 8.02 0.10 -7.56
N THR A 75 7.78 0.94 -8.57
CA THR A 75 8.43 2.26 -8.66
C THR A 75 8.09 3.14 -7.46
N VAL A 76 6.82 3.18 -7.05
CA VAL A 76 6.38 3.92 -5.85
C VAL A 76 7.08 3.37 -4.61
N THR A 77 7.10 2.05 -4.44
CA THR A 77 7.79 1.40 -3.31
C THR A 77 9.25 1.81 -3.27
N GLN A 78 9.94 1.74 -4.41
CA GLN A 78 11.37 2.02 -4.52
C GLN A 78 11.69 3.48 -4.22
N LEU A 79 10.88 4.43 -4.70
CA LEU A 79 11.05 5.84 -4.40
C LEU A 79 10.78 6.15 -2.92
N LEU A 80 9.76 5.52 -2.34
CA LEU A 80 9.40 5.76 -0.94
C LEU A 80 10.40 5.11 0.03
N THR A 81 10.95 3.93 -0.28
CA THR A 81 11.99 3.28 0.54
C THR A 81 13.35 3.95 0.40
N LEU A 82 13.60 4.68 -0.69
CA LEU A 82 14.79 5.49 -0.84
C LEU A 82 14.86 6.58 0.25
N LEU A 83 13.73 7.16 0.66
CA LEU A 83 13.68 8.20 1.70
C LEU A 83 14.27 7.74 3.05
N PRO A 84 13.77 6.66 3.69
CA PRO A 84 14.35 6.16 4.94
C PRO A 84 15.77 5.60 4.74
N ALA A 85 16.12 5.09 3.56
CA ALA A 85 17.49 4.66 3.27
C ALA A 85 18.48 5.84 3.26
N MET A 86 18.14 6.94 2.56
CA MET A 86 18.94 8.16 2.57
C MET A 86 19.05 8.75 3.98
N TYR A 87 17.93 8.74 4.72
CA TYR A 87 17.91 9.18 6.11
C TYR A 87 18.90 8.38 6.99
N LEU A 88 18.91 7.05 6.89
CA LEU A 88 19.89 6.21 7.58
C LEU A 88 21.35 6.52 7.18
N ILE A 89 21.60 6.73 5.88
CA ILE A 89 22.94 7.05 5.36
C ILE A 89 23.44 8.37 5.94
N PHE A 90 22.62 9.43 5.90
CA PHE A 90 23.01 10.74 6.39
C PHE A 90 23.19 10.76 7.90
N VAL A 91 22.26 10.18 8.67
CA VAL A 91 22.38 10.18 10.13
C VAL A 91 23.53 9.29 10.60
N GLY A 92 23.73 8.14 9.98
CA GLY A 92 24.88 7.28 10.26
C GLY A 92 26.22 7.94 9.97
N ALA A 93 26.28 8.84 8.99
CA ALA A 93 27.50 9.59 8.67
C ALA A 93 27.83 10.72 9.68
N LEU A 94 26.87 11.14 10.50
CA LEU A 94 27.04 12.25 11.46
C LEU A 94 27.65 11.83 12.81
N ASP A 95 28.01 10.55 12.97
CA ASP A 95 28.75 9.97 14.11
C ASP A 95 28.26 10.43 15.50
N ALA A 96 26.94 10.49 15.66
CA ALA A 96 26.27 10.91 16.89
C ALA A 96 25.36 9.79 17.42
N ASP A 97 25.15 9.76 18.74
CA ASP A 97 24.33 8.73 19.39
C ASP A 97 22.84 8.88 19.02
N HIS A 98 22.42 8.02 18.10
CA HIS A 98 21.10 8.01 17.47
C HIS A 98 20.47 6.61 17.58
N SER A 99 20.45 6.05 18.79
CA SER A 99 19.96 4.69 19.07
C SER A 99 18.50 4.43 18.64
N ASN A 100 17.72 5.50 18.48
CA ASN A 100 16.32 5.49 18.03
C ASN A 100 16.13 5.50 16.51
N VAL A 101 17.14 5.93 15.75
CA VAL A 101 17.06 6.14 14.30
C VAL A 101 16.84 4.86 13.51
N PRO A 102 17.52 3.74 13.80
CA PRO A 102 17.27 2.48 13.09
C PRO A 102 15.83 1.99 13.22
N TYR A 103 15.23 2.18 14.40
CA TYR A 103 13.85 1.76 14.66
C TYR A 103 12.84 2.63 13.89
N ALA A 104 13.00 3.96 13.95
CA ALA A 104 12.16 4.90 13.21
C ALA A 104 12.25 4.68 11.69
N ALA A 105 13.48 4.53 11.16
CA ALA A 105 13.70 4.27 9.74
C ALA A 105 13.10 2.92 9.31
N GLY A 106 13.20 1.89 10.14
CA GLY A 106 12.57 0.59 9.89
C GLY A 106 11.04 0.70 9.75
N LEU A 107 10.39 1.47 10.63
CA LEU A 107 8.94 1.72 10.54
C LEU A 107 8.56 2.47 9.25
N LEU A 108 9.38 3.44 8.83
CA LEU A 108 9.16 4.16 7.57
C LEU A 108 9.32 3.23 6.35
N VAL A 109 10.29 2.31 6.37
CA VAL A 109 10.44 1.27 5.33
C VAL A 109 9.20 0.36 5.28
N VAL A 110 8.73 -0.12 6.43
CA VAL A 110 7.52 -0.97 6.48
C VAL A 110 6.31 -0.22 5.91
N THR A 111 6.15 1.06 6.28
CA THR A 111 5.07 1.90 5.75
C THR A 111 5.18 2.06 4.23
N ALA A 112 6.39 2.30 3.71
CA ALA A 112 6.64 2.40 2.28
C ALA A 112 6.28 1.12 1.51
N LEU A 113 6.62 -0.05 2.05
CA LEU A 113 6.24 -1.35 1.48
C LEU A 113 4.72 -1.54 1.45
N MET A 114 4.02 -1.14 2.52
CA MET A 114 2.56 -1.23 2.59
C MET A 114 1.88 -0.30 1.58
N VAL A 115 2.36 0.94 1.45
CA VAL A 115 1.87 1.89 0.42
C VAL A 115 2.04 1.29 -0.96
N GLY A 116 3.27 0.86 -1.28
CA GLY A 116 3.61 0.25 -2.57
C GLY A 116 2.80 -0.99 -2.92
N GLY A 117 2.53 -1.86 -1.95
CA GLY A 117 1.69 -3.06 -2.12
C GLY A 117 0.20 -2.74 -2.34
N CYS A 118 -0.29 -1.60 -1.81
CA CYS A 118 -1.67 -1.14 -2.02
C CYS A 118 -1.88 -0.41 -3.35
N THR A 119 -0.82 0.21 -3.89
CA THR A 119 -0.90 1.03 -5.11
C THR A 119 -1.52 0.29 -6.32
N PRO A 120 -1.11 -0.95 -6.68
CA PRO A 120 -1.68 -1.64 -7.83
C PRO A 120 -3.18 -1.89 -7.70
N ALA A 121 -3.64 -2.31 -6.51
CA ALA A 121 -5.05 -2.56 -6.24
C ALA A 121 -5.87 -1.25 -6.26
N MET A 122 -5.30 -0.15 -5.78
CA MET A 122 -5.94 1.16 -5.87
C MET A 122 -6.08 1.65 -7.30
N ILE A 123 -5.04 1.50 -8.13
CA ILE A 123 -5.07 1.88 -9.54
C ILE A 123 -6.15 1.08 -10.28
N LEU A 124 -6.11 -0.25 -10.16
CA LEU A 124 -7.08 -1.13 -10.85
C LEU A 124 -8.51 -0.91 -10.38
N GLY A 125 -8.71 -0.65 -9.08
CA GLY A 125 -10.03 -0.36 -8.51
C GLY A 125 -10.61 0.99 -8.97
N TRP A 126 -9.78 1.95 -9.37
CA TRP A 126 -10.23 3.27 -9.85
C TRP A 126 -10.47 3.32 -11.35
N THR A 127 -9.78 2.48 -12.13
CA THR A 127 -9.89 2.44 -13.59
C THR A 127 -10.99 1.50 -14.09
N ARG A 128 -11.73 0.83 -13.20
CA ARG A 128 -12.78 -0.12 -13.58
C ARG A 128 -14.04 0.63 -14.00
N PRO A 129 -14.59 0.37 -15.21
CA PRO A 129 -15.93 0.82 -15.56
C PRO A 129 -16.97 0.22 -14.61
N ASP A 130 -17.97 0.99 -14.21
CA ASP A 130 -19.13 0.45 -13.50
C ASP A 130 -19.81 -0.62 -14.38
N PRO A 131 -20.28 -1.75 -13.82
CA PRO A 131 -21.02 -2.74 -14.58
C PRO A 131 -22.25 -2.06 -15.23
N GLU A 132 -22.37 -2.18 -16.54
CA GLU A 132 -23.50 -1.61 -17.27
C GLU A 132 -24.79 -2.37 -16.86
N PRO A 133 -25.93 -1.68 -16.71
CA PRO A 133 -27.17 -2.29 -16.22
C PRO A 133 -27.69 -3.45 -17.07
N ASP A 134 -27.23 -3.57 -18.33
CA ASP A 134 -27.58 -4.65 -19.25
C ASP A 134 -26.87 -5.99 -18.91
N ASP A 135 -25.77 -5.98 -18.14
CA ASP A 135 -25.09 -7.20 -17.65
C ASP A 135 -25.82 -7.86 -16.46
N LEU A 136 -26.86 -7.20 -15.92
CA LEU A 136 -27.69 -7.69 -14.81
C LEU A 136 -29.07 -8.20 -15.28
N ALA A 137 -29.38 -8.12 -16.57
CA ALA A 137 -30.65 -8.56 -17.12
C ALA A 137 -30.65 -10.09 -17.36
N PRO A 138 -31.61 -10.84 -16.82
CA PRO A 138 -31.77 -12.27 -17.10
C PRO A 138 -32.49 -12.48 -18.44
N ASP A 139 -31.87 -12.11 -19.56
CA ASP A 139 -32.49 -12.25 -20.90
C ASP A 139 -32.15 -13.57 -21.61
N ASP A 140 -31.32 -14.45 -21.02
CA ASP A 140 -31.04 -15.79 -21.54
C ASP A 140 -32.15 -16.84 -21.27
N LEU A 141 -33.32 -16.44 -20.77
CA LEU A 141 -34.45 -17.36 -20.52
C LEU A 141 -35.53 -17.34 -21.62
N ALA A 142 -35.33 -16.61 -22.73
CA ALA A 142 -36.35 -16.53 -23.78
C ALA A 142 -35.80 -16.31 -25.21
N SER A 143 -34.96 -17.20 -25.72
CA SER A 143 -34.93 -17.50 -27.18
C SER A 143 -34.28 -18.84 -27.49
#